data_AF-A7ILM5-F1
#
_entry.id   AF-A7ILM5-F1
#
_cell.length_a   1.000
_cell.length_b   1.000
_cell.length_c   1.000
_cell.angle_alpha   90.00
_cell.angle_beta   90.00
_cell.angle_gamma   90.00
#
_symmetry.space_group_name_H-M   'P 1'
#
loop_
_entity.id
_entity.type
_entity.pdbx_description
1 polymer ?
#
loop_
_entity_poly.entity_id
_entity_poly.type
_entity_poly.pdbx_seq_one_letter_code
_entity_poly.pdbx_strand_id
1 'polypeptide(L)'
;MTGYVYAIRSECGLVKIGWSSDPIRRLSKIQSDTPNRCVLVGAYVGGRDLEAEIHDQLRPWRVRGEWFRNDGGVSRMLSSMPRYIPPVKSEAARNSMEYIRKNVLQISQAQMASIAQTSQANVSRWECGKVFPYLNQLEHIREEAQARGIEWNDSLFFGDRSEAAQ
;
A
#
# COMPACT_ATOMS: atom_id res chain seq x y z
N MET A 1 -16.91 2.33 0.19
CA MET A 1 -15.53 1.77 0.29
C MET A 1 -14.96 2.20 1.63
N THR A 2 -14.44 1.26 2.42
CA THR A 2 -13.74 1.57 3.67
C THR A 2 -12.37 2.17 3.36
N GLY A 3 -12.00 3.24 4.05
CA GLY A 3 -10.73 3.95 3.86
C GLY A 3 -10.47 4.87 5.04
N TYR A 4 -9.55 5.82 4.84
CA TYR A 4 -9.13 6.73 5.89
C TYR A 4 -9.17 8.17 5.42
N VAL A 5 -9.76 9.04 6.23
CA VAL A 5 -9.59 10.49 6.10
C VAL A 5 -8.34 10.86 6.89
N TYR A 6 -7.29 11.31 6.21
CA TYR A 6 -5.98 11.55 6.78
C TYR A 6 -5.63 13.04 6.80
N ALA A 7 -4.70 13.43 7.67
CA ALA A 7 -4.08 14.74 7.65
C ALA A 7 -2.56 14.65 7.53
N ILE A 8 -1.99 15.30 6.51
CA ILE A 8 -0.55 15.42 6.29
C ILE A 8 -0.14 16.87 6.48
N ARG A 9 0.77 17.12 7.42
CA ARG A 9 1.36 18.44 7.65
C ARG A 9 2.65 18.59 6.86
N SER A 10 2.77 19.70 6.14
CA SER A 10 4.02 20.14 5.52
C SER A 10 4.80 21.04 6.48
N GLU A 11 6.11 21.07 6.34
CA GLU A 11 7.03 21.96 7.07
C GLU A 11 6.68 23.45 6.90
N CYS A 12 6.08 23.83 5.76
CA CYS A 12 5.60 25.20 5.54
C CYS A 12 4.36 25.59 6.37
N GLY A 13 3.90 24.74 7.29
CA GLY A 13 2.79 25.02 8.21
C GLY A 13 1.39 24.76 7.65
N LEU A 14 1.29 24.31 6.39
CA LEU A 14 0.02 23.90 5.78
C LEU A 14 -0.29 22.43 6.02
N VAL A 15 -1.59 22.13 6.08
CA VAL A 15 -2.11 20.79 6.34
C VAL A 15 -2.96 20.37 5.17
N LYS A 16 -2.63 19.21 4.58
CA LYS A 16 -3.45 18.56 3.57
C LYS A 16 -4.41 17.59 4.25
N ILE A 17 -5.70 17.70 3.96
CA ILE A 17 -6.73 16.78 4.44
C ILE A 17 -7.32 16.07 3.23
N GLY A 18 -7.38 14.74 3.25
CA GLY A 18 -7.97 13.99 2.14
C GLY A 18 -8.27 12.56 2.49
N TRP A 19 -8.84 11.82 1.53
CA TRP A 19 -9.22 10.42 1.70
C TRP A 19 -8.26 9.47 0.95
N SER A 20 -7.94 8.32 1.55
CA SER A 20 -7.18 7.24 0.90
C SER A 20 -7.45 5.89 1.60
N SER A 21 -7.42 4.79 0.86
CA SER A 21 -7.33 3.45 1.45
C SER A 21 -5.93 3.15 2.01
N ASP A 22 -4.92 3.93 1.62
CA ASP A 22 -3.53 3.82 2.08
C ASP A 22 -2.93 5.23 2.26
N PRO A 23 -3.05 5.83 3.45
CA PRO A 23 -2.48 7.14 3.77
C PRO A 23 -0.95 7.20 3.67
N ILE A 24 -0.24 6.09 3.92
CA ILE A 24 1.23 6.05 3.86
C ILE A 24 1.70 6.23 2.42
N ARG A 25 1.12 5.47 1.49
CA ARG A 25 1.44 5.62 0.07
C ARG A 25 1.13 7.05 -0.42
N ARG A 26 0.08 7.65 0.11
CA ARG A 26 -0.29 9.02 -0.22
C ARG A 26 0.71 10.04 0.30
N LEU A 27 1.22 9.84 1.53
CA LEU A 27 2.33 10.63 2.08
C LEU A 27 3.59 10.50 1.20
N SER A 28 4.00 9.29 0.83
CA SER A 28 5.18 9.09 -0.03
C SER A 28 5.07 9.84 -1.35
N LYS A 29 3.89 9.81 -1.99
CA LYS A 29 3.64 10.57 -3.22
C LYS A 29 3.71 12.08 -3.01
N ILE A 30 3.13 12.60 -1.92
CA ILE A 30 3.18 14.03 -1.65
C ILE A 30 4.62 14.48 -1.39
N GLN A 31 5.39 13.68 -0.64
CA GLN A 31 6.78 13.95 -0.32
C GLN A 31 7.68 13.95 -1.57
N SER A 32 7.41 13.11 -2.58
CA SER A 32 8.18 13.14 -3.84
C SER A 32 7.91 14.38 -4.69
N ASP A 33 6.71 14.95 -4.56
CA ASP A 33 6.23 16.07 -5.37
C ASP A 33 6.52 17.43 -4.70
N THR A 34 7.21 17.45 -3.56
CA THR A 34 7.54 18.69 -2.83
C THR A 34 8.90 18.59 -2.12
N PRO A 35 9.72 19.66 -2.13
CA PRO A 35 10.97 19.68 -1.38
C PRO A 35 10.74 19.80 0.14
N ASN A 36 9.56 20.23 0.57
CA ASN A 36 9.24 20.41 1.99
C ASN A 36 9.02 19.07 2.68
N ARG A 37 9.49 18.94 3.92
CA ARG A 37 9.21 17.72 4.68
C ARG A 37 7.72 17.61 5.02
N CYS A 38 7.15 16.44 4.78
CA CYS A 38 5.76 16.13 5.07
C CYS A 38 5.65 15.02 6.12
N VAL A 39 4.68 15.14 7.03
CA VAL A 39 4.43 14.17 8.10
C VAL A 39 2.94 13.85 8.17
N LEU A 40 2.60 12.56 8.18
CA LEU A 40 1.25 12.10 8.47
C LEU A 40 0.96 12.29 9.97
N VAL A 41 0.03 13.18 10.30
CA VAL A 41 -0.32 13.53 11.68
C VAL A 41 -1.26 12.49 12.28
N GLY A 42 -2.27 12.07 11.52
CA GLY A 42 -3.26 11.10 11.94
C GLY A 42 -4.26 10.78 10.84
N ALA A 43 -5.17 9.84 11.11
CA ALA A 43 -6.25 9.52 10.20
C ALA A 43 -7.45 8.89 10.91
N TYR A 44 -8.66 9.25 10.48
CA TYR A 44 -9.91 8.61 10.89
C TYR A 44 -10.29 7.50 9.91
N VAL A 45 -10.86 6.41 10.42
CA VAL A 45 -11.60 5.47 9.57
C VAL A 45 -12.82 6.21 9.02
N GLY A 46 -12.99 6.23 7.71
CA GLY A 46 -14.06 6.99 7.09
C GLY A 46 -14.14 6.89 5.58
N GLY A 47 -15.28 7.30 5.04
CA GLY A 47 -15.53 7.39 3.61
C GLY A 47 -15.19 8.76 3.02
N ARG A 48 -15.49 8.93 1.73
CA ARG A 48 -15.38 10.22 1.05
C ARG A 48 -16.40 11.24 1.56
N ASP A 49 -17.56 10.77 2.04
CA ASP A 49 -18.60 11.67 2.57
C ASP A 49 -18.11 12.38 3.84
N LEU A 50 -17.41 11.66 4.73
CA LEU A 50 -16.77 12.26 5.91
C LEU A 50 -15.68 13.27 5.53
N GLU A 51 -14.92 12.99 4.48
CA GLU A 51 -13.91 13.93 3.97
C GLU A 51 -14.56 15.22 3.44
N ALA A 52 -15.64 15.09 2.67
CA ALA A 52 -16.39 16.24 2.17
C ALA A 52 -17.00 17.07 3.31
N GLU A 53 -17.58 16.42 4.33
CA GLU A 53 -18.10 17.09 5.52
C GLU A 53 -17.00 17.87 6.25
N ILE A 54 -15.84 17.25 6.48
CA ILE A 54 -14.68 17.91 7.11
C ILE A 54 -14.20 19.09 6.26
N HIS A 55 -14.18 18.95 4.93
CA HIS A 55 -13.79 20.05 4.05
C HIS A 55 -14.76 21.23 4.11
N ASP A 56 -16.06 20.99 4.23
CA ASP A 56 -17.05 22.05 4.38
C ASP A 56 -16.93 22.76 5.74
N GLN A 57 -16.80 21.98 6.83
CA GLN A 57 -16.58 22.53 8.18
C GLN A 57 -15.29 23.36 8.27
N LEU A 58 -14.23 22.95 7.58
CA LEU A 58 -12.93 23.61 7.61
C LEU A 58 -12.71 24.59 6.46
N ARG A 59 -13.74 24.85 5.64
CA ARG A 59 -13.71 25.79 4.51
C ARG A 59 -13.12 27.17 4.87
N PRO A 60 -13.38 27.77 6.06
CA PRO A 60 -12.79 29.06 6.43
C PRO A 60 -11.25 29.07 6.49
N TRP A 61 -10.62 27.91 6.71
CA TRP A 61 -9.15 27.77 6.78
C TRP A 61 -8.54 27.24 5.48
N ARG A 62 -9.35 27.01 4.45
CA ARG A 62 -8.91 26.48 3.16
C ARG A 62 -8.05 27.50 2.43
N VAL A 63 -6.86 27.09 2.03
CA VAL A 63 -5.92 27.94 1.26
C VAL A 63 -6.06 27.65 -0.23
N ARG A 64 -5.89 26.39 -0.64
CA ARG A 64 -5.96 25.98 -2.05
C ARG A 64 -6.19 24.48 -2.17
N GLY A 65 -7.19 24.08 -2.96
CA GLY A 65 -7.48 22.66 -3.17
C GLY A 65 -7.70 21.96 -1.83
N GLU A 66 -6.96 20.91 -1.54
CA GLU A 66 -7.09 20.14 -0.29
C GLU A 66 -6.17 20.65 0.85
N TRP A 67 -5.61 21.86 0.73
CA TRP A 67 -4.67 22.44 1.70
C TRP A 67 -5.32 23.52 2.57
N PHE A 68 -5.07 23.44 3.87
CA PHE A 68 -5.65 24.28 4.91
C PHE A 68 -4.55 24.90 5.79
N ARG A 69 -4.82 26.07 6.38
CA ARG A 69 -3.96 26.68 7.40
C ARG A 69 -4.07 25.86 8.69
N ASN A 70 -2.94 25.57 9.34
CA ASN A 70 -2.94 24.91 10.64
C ASN A 70 -3.35 25.87 11.78
N ASP A 71 -4.62 26.23 11.82
CA ASP A 71 -5.18 27.16 12.79
C ASP A 71 -6.65 26.82 13.10
N GLY A 72 -7.20 27.40 14.17
CA GLY A 72 -8.62 27.30 14.54
C GLY A 72 -9.17 25.88 14.49
N GLY A 73 -10.18 25.67 13.65
CA GLY A 73 -10.84 24.36 13.48
C GLY A 73 -9.89 23.25 13.03
N VAL A 74 -8.87 23.57 12.22
CA VAL A 74 -7.91 22.59 11.71
C VAL A 74 -7.01 22.09 12.83
N SER A 75 -6.41 23.01 13.61
CA SER A 75 -5.53 22.65 14.73
C SER A 75 -6.27 21.83 15.80
N ARG A 76 -7.54 22.17 16.07
CA ARG A 76 -8.42 21.41 16.96
C ARG A 76 -8.64 19.98 16.46
N MET A 77 -8.95 19.83 15.17
CA MET A 77 -9.15 18.52 14.55
C MET A 77 -7.87 17.67 14.60
N LEU A 78 -6.70 18.27 14.36
CA LEU A 78 -5.42 17.54 14.42
C LEU A 78 -5.10 17.06 15.84
N SER A 79 -5.49 17.83 16.85
CA SER A 79 -5.28 17.46 18.25
C SER A 79 -6.17 16.30 18.69
N SER A 80 -7.34 16.12 18.07
CA SER A 80 -8.25 14.99 18.33
C SER A 80 -8.03 13.80 17.40
N MET A 81 -7.19 13.92 16.38
CA MET A 81 -6.94 12.84 15.43
C MET A 81 -6.17 11.69 16.11
N PRO A 82 -6.64 10.43 15.98
CA PRO A 82 -5.88 9.30 16.46
C PRO A 82 -4.59 9.18 15.64
N ARG A 83 -3.51 8.83 16.33
CA ARG A 83 -2.24 8.52 15.67
C ARG A 83 -2.47 7.38 14.69
N TYR A 84 -2.19 7.61 13.42
CA TYR A 84 -2.33 6.56 12.41
C TYR A 84 -1.23 5.53 12.62
N ILE A 85 -1.64 4.33 13.04
CA ILE A 85 -0.80 3.15 13.04
C ILE A 85 -1.14 2.42 11.73
N PRO A 86 -0.20 2.32 10.78
CA PRO A 86 -0.46 1.55 9.57
C PRO A 86 -0.84 0.12 9.98
N PRO A 87 -1.84 -0.50 9.33
CA PRO A 87 -2.05 -1.92 9.51
C PRO A 87 -0.72 -2.60 9.19
N VAL A 88 -0.15 -3.27 10.20
CA VAL A 88 1.02 -4.11 9.99
C VAL A 88 0.60 -5.08 8.90
N LYS A 89 1.32 -5.09 7.76
CA LYS A 89 1.06 -6.08 6.71
C LYS A 89 0.99 -7.42 7.41
N SER A 90 -0.17 -8.07 7.40
CA SER A 90 -0.39 -9.27 8.20
C SER A 90 0.71 -10.27 7.89
N GLU A 91 1.42 -10.75 8.93
CA GLU A 91 2.48 -11.75 8.85
C GLU A 91 2.05 -13.00 8.04
N ALA A 92 0.75 -13.33 8.11
CA ALA A 92 0.09 -14.43 7.40
C ALA A 92 0.09 -14.28 5.86
N ALA A 93 0.31 -13.08 5.35
CA ALA A 93 0.54 -12.79 3.93
C ALA A 93 1.98 -12.32 3.71
N ARG A 94 2.97 -13.03 4.29
CA ARG A 94 4.31 -13.10 3.68
C ARG A 94 4.12 -13.72 2.29
N ASN A 95 3.78 -12.87 1.32
CA ASN A 95 3.17 -13.22 0.05
C ASN A 95 3.88 -14.43 -0.57
N SER A 96 3.16 -15.54 -0.72
CA SER A 96 3.66 -16.75 -1.38
C SER A 96 4.41 -16.42 -2.65
N MET A 97 3.86 -15.52 -3.47
CA MET A 97 4.46 -15.03 -4.71
C MET A 97 5.78 -14.28 -4.48
N GLU A 98 5.87 -13.43 -3.46
CA GLU A 98 7.13 -12.72 -3.13
C GLU A 98 8.19 -13.72 -2.64
N TYR A 99 7.77 -14.71 -1.85
CA TYR A 99 8.67 -15.75 -1.36
C TYR A 99 9.21 -16.61 -2.51
N ILE A 100 8.32 -17.13 -3.36
CA ILE A 100 8.67 -17.89 -4.56
C ILE A 100 9.64 -17.05 -5.40
N ARG A 101 9.34 -15.78 -5.62
CA ARG A 101 10.20 -14.93 -6.45
C ARG A 101 11.58 -14.72 -5.85
N LYS A 102 11.67 -14.35 -4.56
CA LYS A 102 12.94 -13.94 -3.93
C LYS A 102 13.80 -15.12 -3.45
N ASN A 103 13.17 -16.17 -2.95
CA ASN A 103 13.86 -17.26 -2.24
C ASN A 103 13.94 -18.53 -3.07
N VAL A 104 12.88 -18.85 -3.84
CA VAL A 104 12.85 -20.06 -4.69
C VAL A 104 13.51 -19.78 -6.03
N LEU A 105 13.00 -18.80 -6.78
CA LEU A 105 13.47 -18.49 -8.14
C LEU A 105 14.62 -17.47 -8.18
N GLN A 106 14.76 -16.65 -7.14
CA GLN A 106 15.74 -15.56 -7.03
C GLN A 106 15.75 -14.60 -8.23
N ILE A 107 14.56 -14.19 -8.67
CA ILE A 107 14.37 -13.31 -9.84
C ILE A 107 13.77 -11.95 -9.47
N SER A 108 13.88 -10.98 -10.39
CA SER A 108 13.19 -9.70 -10.30
C SER A 108 11.69 -9.83 -10.60
N GLN A 109 10.88 -8.84 -10.20
CA GLN A 109 9.44 -8.83 -10.54
C GLN A 109 9.21 -8.75 -12.05
N ALA A 110 10.12 -8.13 -12.80
CA ALA A 110 10.05 -8.06 -14.26
C ALA A 110 10.30 -9.42 -14.92
N GLN A 111 11.29 -10.18 -14.43
CA GLN A 111 11.54 -11.54 -14.89
C GLN A 111 10.38 -12.48 -14.56
N MET A 112 9.83 -12.40 -13.33
CA MET A 112 8.65 -13.19 -12.97
C MET A 112 7.44 -12.84 -13.83
N ALA A 113 7.27 -11.57 -14.19
CA ALA A 113 6.22 -11.13 -15.10
C ALA A 113 6.41 -11.70 -16.51
N SER A 114 7.64 -11.77 -17.00
CA SER A 114 7.97 -12.40 -18.29
C SER A 114 7.61 -13.88 -18.30
N ILE A 115 7.94 -14.62 -17.22
CA ILE A 115 7.62 -16.04 -17.08
C ILE A 115 6.11 -16.25 -17.03
N ALA A 116 5.41 -15.51 -16.17
CA ALA A 116 3.97 -15.64 -15.98
C ALA A 116 3.13 -14.93 -17.07
N GLN A 117 3.76 -14.49 -18.17
CA GLN A 117 3.13 -13.79 -19.29
C GLN A 117 2.21 -12.64 -18.85
N THR A 118 2.69 -11.81 -17.94
CA THR A 118 1.94 -10.67 -17.40
C THR A 118 2.80 -9.41 -17.26
N SER A 119 2.27 -8.36 -16.64
CA SER A 119 3.01 -7.14 -16.34
C SER A 119 3.67 -7.19 -14.96
N GLN A 120 4.80 -6.50 -14.80
CA GLN A 120 5.46 -6.31 -13.50
C GLN A 120 4.50 -5.66 -12.47
N ALA A 121 3.59 -4.80 -12.92
CA ALA A 121 2.56 -4.19 -12.07
C ALA A 121 1.56 -5.23 -11.51
N ASN A 122 1.23 -6.27 -12.28
CA ASN A 122 0.39 -7.36 -11.78
C ASN A 122 1.14 -8.23 -10.76
N VAL A 123 2.42 -8.53 -10.99
CA VAL A 123 3.26 -9.23 -10.00
C VAL A 123 3.32 -8.43 -8.70
N SER A 124 3.53 -7.12 -8.76
CA SER A 124 3.48 -6.26 -7.57
C SER A 124 2.12 -6.30 -6.85
N ARG A 125 1.01 -6.45 -7.59
CA ARG A 125 -0.34 -6.62 -7.01
C ARG A 125 -0.51 -7.98 -6.33
N TRP A 126 0.05 -9.04 -6.90
CA TRP A 126 0.12 -10.36 -6.27
C TRP A 126 0.89 -10.29 -4.95
N GLU A 127 2.04 -9.64 -4.95
CA GLU A 127 2.90 -9.43 -3.77
C GLU A 127 2.38 -8.39 -2.76
N CYS A 128 1.19 -7.84 -2.97
CA CYS A 128 0.52 -7.06 -1.92
C CYS A 128 -0.88 -7.58 -1.61
N GLY A 129 -1.18 -8.82 -2.03
CA GLY A 129 -2.44 -9.50 -1.75
C GLY A 129 -3.66 -8.86 -2.40
N LYS A 130 -3.47 -8.02 -3.43
CA LYS A 130 -4.59 -7.30 -4.08
C LYS A 130 -5.28 -8.13 -5.15
N VAL A 131 -4.54 -9.02 -5.80
CA VAL A 131 -5.01 -9.89 -6.88
C VAL A 131 -4.30 -11.22 -6.72
N PHE A 132 -4.99 -12.32 -7.01
CA PHE A 132 -4.37 -13.64 -7.08
C PHE A 132 -4.04 -13.98 -8.55
N PRO A 133 -2.92 -14.67 -8.84
CA PRO A 133 -2.63 -15.13 -10.19
C PRO A 133 -3.68 -16.13 -10.70
N TYR A 134 -3.88 -16.18 -12.01
CA TYR A 134 -4.69 -17.23 -12.65
C TYR A 134 -3.92 -18.55 -12.73
N LEU A 135 -4.62 -19.66 -12.92
CA LEU A 135 -4.03 -20.99 -12.98
C LEU A 135 -2.90 -21.11 -14.00
N ASN A 136 -3.10 -20.61 -15.23
CA ASN A 136 -2.08 -20.62 -16.28
C ASN A 136 -0.80 -19.86 -15.88
N GLN A 137 -0.93 -18.79 -15.09
CA GLN A 137 0.21 -18.03 -14.59
C GLN A 137 0.99 -18.81 -13.54
N LEU A 138 0.30 -19.58 -12.71
CA LEU A 138 0.92 -20.49 -11.75
C LEU A 138 1.62 -21.64 -12.46
N GLU A 139 1.01 -22.18 -13.52
CA GLU A 139 1.60 -23.25 -14.36
C GLU A 139 2.94 -22.81 -14.94
N HIS A 140 3.04 -21.63 -15.55
CA HIS A 140 4.30 -21.13 -16.08
C HIS A 140 5.38 -20.93 -15.01
N ILE A 141 5.00 -20.50 -13.81
CA ILE A 141 5.93 -20.32 -12.69
C ILE A 141 6.46 -21.68 -12.22
N ARG A 142 5.58 -22.70 -12.15
CA ARG A 142 5.95 -24.07 -11.82
C ARG A 142 6.88 -24.67 -12.88
N GLU A 143 6.52 -24.53 -14.15
CA GLU A 143 7.32 -25.01 -15.28
C GLU A 143 8.73 -24.41 -15.26
N GLU A 144 8.85 -23.11 -14.98
CA GLU A 144 10.14 -22.44 -14.85
C GLU A 144 10.96 -22.97 -13.67
N ALA A 145 10.33 -23.24 -12.52
CA ALA A 145 11.03 -23.83 -11.38
C ALA A 145 11.57 -25.22 -11.71
N GLN A 146 10.75 -26.06 -12.33
CA GLN A 146 11.13 -27.40 -12.77
C GLN A 146 12.23 -27.36 -13.84
N ALA A 147 12.15 -26.42 -14.80
CA ALA A 147 13.17 -26.23 -15.81
C ALA A 147 14.54 -25.83 -15.21
N ARG A 148 14.53 -25.17 -14.05
CA ARG A 148 15.73 -24.85 -13.27
C ARG A 148 16.21 -25.99 -12.36
N GLY A 149 15.54 -27.14 -12.39
CA GLY A 149 15.84 -28.28 -11.52
C GLY A 149 15.50 -28.03 -10.05
N ILE A 150 14.61 -27.08 -9.75
CA ILE A 150 14.15 -26.79 -8.40
C ILE A 150 13.04 -27.77 -8.05
N GLU A 151 13.17 -28.47 -6.91
CA GLU A 151 12.10 -29.28 -6.36
C GLU A 151 10.91 -28.39 -6.00
N TRP A 152 9.76 -28.68 -6.61
CA TRP A 152 8.59 -27.82 -6.55
C TRP A 152 7.44 -28.47 -5.78
N ASN A 153 6.83 -27.71 -4.88
CA ASN A 153 5.61 -28.09 -4.16
C ASN A 153 4.55 -27.00 -4.31
N ASP A 154 3.36 -27.35 -4.79
CA ASP A 154 2.25 -26.40 -5.00
C ASP A 154 1.75 -25.78 -3.70
N SER A 155 2.03 -26.39 -2.54
CA SER A 155 1.80 -25.81 -1.20
C SER A 155 2.46 -24.43 -1.03
N LEU A 156 3.57 -24.19 -1.75
CA LEU A 156 4.27 -22.90 -1.78
C LEU A 156 3.37 -21.75 -2.23
N PHE A 157 2.39 -21.99 -3.12
CA PHE A 157 1.45 -20.95 -3.56
C PHE A 157 0.48 -20.54 -2.45
N PHE A 158 0.19 -21.43 -1.52
CA PHE A 158 -0.76 -21.22 -0.43
C PHE A 158 -0.09 -20.74 0.86
N GLY A 159 1.23 -20.54 0.84
CA GLY A 159 1.98 -19.99 1.96
C GLY A 159 2.40 -21.05 2.99
N ASP A 160 2.11 -22.31 2.71
CA ASP A 160 2.63 -23.45 3.46
C ASP A 160 4.10 -23.67 3.07
N ARG A 161 4.95 -23.70 4.09
CA ARG A 161 6.42 -23.81 3.96
C ARG A 161 6.94 -25.04 4.69
N SER A 162 6.05 -25.90 5.17
CA SER A 162 6.39 -27.04 6.02
C SER A 162 7.31 -28.06 5.34
N GLU A 163 7.40 -28.06 4.00
CA GLU A 163 8.17 -29.06 3.25
C GLU A 163 9.32 -28.48 2.40
N ALA A 164 9.55 -27.17 2.37
CA ALA A 164 10.59 -26.55 1.51
C ALA A 164 12.01 -26.57 2.13
N ALA A 165 12.21 -27.31 3.21
CA ALA A 165 13.46 -27.38 3.96
C ALA A 165 13.78 -28.84 4.34
N GLN A 166 14.09 -29.67 3.35
CA GLN A 166 14.88 -30.88 3.52
C GLN A 166 15.90 -30.99 2.39
#